data_AF-A0A087TY85-F1
#
_entry.id   AF-A0A087TY85-F1
#
_cell.length_a   1.000
_cell.length_b   1.000
_cell.length_c   1.000
_cell.angle_alpha   90.00
_cell.angle_beta   90.00
_cell.angle_gamma   90.00
#
_symmetry.space_group_name_H-M   'P 1'
#
loop_
_entity.id
_entity.type
_entity.pdbx_description
1 polymer ?
#
loop_
_entity_poly.entity_id
_entity_poly.type
_entity_poly.pdbx_seq_one_letter_code
_entity_poly.pdbx_strand_id
1 'polypeptide(L)'
;MAVKGAAIAVIIKWDCNFDFDASKCFPTYIFRRLDEKFDIAPGLNFRFAHYYGDSERTLYKAYGIKFLVMAQGRGGKFSIVPLLLNIGSGLGLLAVATILCDIVVLYVLKKKEVYKAIKFESVVENNVNEEGYILCRGKSLISLHVQKGEGNKKKHIGNGNH
;
A
#
# COMPACT_ATOMS: atom_id res chain seq x y z
N MET A 1 1.12 -28.63 35.95
CA MET A 1 1.75 -28.82 34.62
C MET A 1 2.48 -30.15 34.53
N ALA A 2 3.32 -30.53 35.50
CA ALA A 2 4.10 -31.79 35.45
C ALA A 2 3.25 -33.08 35.33
N VAL A 3 2.10 -33.17 36.02
CA VAL A 3 1.29 -34.40 36.05
C VAL A 3 0.58 -34.72 34.73
N LYS A 4 0.17 -33.69 33.97
CA LYS A 4 -0.59 -33.87 32.71
C LYS A 4 0.20 -33.48 31.45
N GLY A 5 1.40 -32.95 31.61
CA GLY A 5 2.19 -32.32 30.56
C GLY A 5 1.65 -30.95 30.13
N ALA A 6 2.46 -30.20 29.39
CA ALA A 6 2.11 -28.88 28.86
C ALA A 6 2.99 -28.53 27.64
N ALA A 7 2.55 -27.59 26.82
CA ALA A 7 3.36 -27.02 25.75
C ALA A 7 3.61 -25.54 26.05
N ILE A 8 4.86 -25.13 26.16
CA ILE A 8 5.25 -23.74 26.46
C ILE A 8 6.06 -23.19 25.29
N ALA A 9 5.57 -22.15 24.64
CA ALA A 9 6.35 -21.34 23.72
C ALA A 9 7.26 -20.38 24.50
N VAL A 10 8.53 -20.38 24.13
CA VAL A 10 9.52 -19.37 24.52
C VAL A 10 9.80 -18.53 23.28
N ILE A 11 9.25 -17.34 23.22
CA ILE A 11 9.38 -16.43 22.07
C ILE A 11 10.47 -15.42 22.38
N ILE A 12 11.50 -15.40 21.54
CA ILE A 12 12.60 -14.44 21.60
C ILE A 12 12.35 -13.44 20.48
N LYS A 13 11.87 -12.26 20.82
CA LYS A 13 11.55 -11.20 19.86
C LYS A 13 12.69 -10.19 19.77
N TRP A 14 13.24 -10.02 18.58
CA TRP A 14 14.21 -9.01 18.22
C TRP A 14 13.51 -7.93 17.40
N ASP A 15 13.35 -6.73 17.95
CA ASP A 15 12.76 -5.59 17.26
C ASP A 15 13.80 -4.47 17.23
N CYS A 16 14.66 -4.52 16.21
CA CYS A 16 15.85 -3.68 16.12
C CYS A 16 15.64 -2.52 15.14
N ASN A 17 15.98 -1.31 15.56
CA ASN A 17 16.23 -0.20 14.65
C ASN A 17 17.75 -0.02 14.48
N PHE A 18 18.26 -0.35 13.29
CA PHE A 18 19.68 -0.27 12.90
C PHE A 18 20.07 1.11 12.35
N ASP A 19 19.22 2.13 12.49
CA ASP A 19 19.60 3.53 12.29
C ASP A 19 20.52 4.02 13.42
N PHE A 20 20.38 3.40 14.58
CA PHE A 20 21.22 3.62 15.75
C PHE A 20 22.26 2.50 15.90
N ASP A 21 23.05 2.57 16.96
CA ASP A 21 24.06 1.57 17.24
C ASP A 21 23.44 0.18 17.45
N ALA A 22 23.95 -0.82 16.72
CA ALA A 22 23.49 -2.20 16.74
C ALA A 22 23.69 -2.84 18.13
N SER A 23 24.60 -2.30 18.93
CA SER A 23 24.86 -2.76 20.30
C SER A 23 23.67 -2.61 21.26
N LYS A 24 22.70 -1.75 20.92
CA LYS A 24 21.51 -1.48 21.75
C LYS A 24 20.31 -2.35 21.40
N CYS A 25 20.43 -3.28 20.45
CA CYS A 25 19.33 -4.20 20.19
C CYS A 25 19.35 -5.37 21.17
N PHE A 26 18.32 -5.42 22.03
CA PHE A 26 18.15 -6.48 23.01
C PHE A 26 16.90 -7.31 22.72
N PRO A 27 16.95 -8.62 22.96
CA PRO A 27 15.79 -9.48 22.78
C PRO A 27 14.77 -9.26 23.89
N THR A 28 13.50 -9.32 23.52
CA THR A 28 12.39 -9.45 24.48
C THR A 28 11.96 -10.91 24.57
N TYR A 29 11.95 -11.45 25.78
CA TYR A 29 11.52 -12.83 26.05
C TYR A 29 10.05 -12.86 26.44
N ILE A 30 9.27 -13.70 25.77
CA ILE A 30 7.84 -13.89 26.03
C ILE A 30 7.57 -15.38 26.20
N PHE A 31 6.92 -15.74 27.30
CA PHE A 31 6.55 -17.12 27.58
C PHE A 31 5.05 -17.28 27.43
N ARG A 32 4.62 -18.19 26.56
CA ARG A 32 3.20 -18.43 26.28
C ARG A 32 2.89 -19.91 26.37
N ARG A 33 1.84 -20.27 27.12
CA ARG A 33 1.31 -21.63 27.09
C ARG A 33 0.56 -21.86 25.77
N LEU A 34 0.93 -22.90 25.03
CA LEU A 34 0.38 -23.25 23.71
C LEU A 34 -0.77 -24.25 23.81
N ASP A 35 -0.85 -25.03 24.88
CA ASP A 35 -2.00 -25.91 25.10
C ASP A 35 -3.20 -25.09 25.62
N GLU A 36 -4.24 -25.02 24.79
CA GLU A 36 -5.53 -24.46 25.19
C GLU A 36 -6.21 -25.36 26.23
N LYS A 37 -7.01 -24.77 27.13
CA LYS A 37 -7.78 -25.51 28.12
C LYS A 37 -8.97 -26.21 27.43
N PHE A 38 -8.71 -27.32 26.76
CA PHE A 38 -9.76 -28.22 26.32
C PHE A 38 -10.08 -29.21 27.45
N ASP A 39 -11.37 -29.33 27.80
CA ASP A 39 -11.83 -30.26 28.84
C ASP A 39 -11.54 -31.74 28.50
N ILE A 40 -11.46 -32.05 27.21
CA ILE A 40 -11.31 -33.41 26.66
C ILE A 40 -9.83 -33.86 26.66
N ALA A 41 -8.87 -32.94 26.59
CA ALA A 41 -7.45 -33.24 26.54
C ALA A 41 -6.64 -32.22 27.37
N PRO A 42 -6.70 -32.30 28.70
CA PRO A 42 -5.98 -31.38 29.56
C PRO A 42 -4.48 -31.73 29.58
N GLY A 43 -3.69 -31.28 28.61
CA GLY A 43 -2.22 -31.38 28.63
C GLY A 43 -1.61 -32.15 27.44
N LEU A 44 -0.30 -32.41 27.52
CA LEU A 44 0.50 -33.00 26.44
C LEU A 44 1.07 -34.37 26.86
N ASN A 45 0.77 -35.40 26.06
CA ASN A 45 1.33 -36.75 26.23
C ASN A 45 2.00 -37.22 24.93
N PHE A 46 3.08 -37.99 25.07
CA PHE A 46 3.76 -38.63 23.96
C PHE A 46 3.86 -40.14 24.20
N ARG A 47 3.65 -40.93 23.15
CA ARG A 47 3.76 -42.38 23.19
C ARG A 47 4.88 -42.83 22.27
N PHE A 48 5.77 -43.67 22.75
CA PHE A 48 6.84 -44.28 21.97
C PHE A 48 6.97 -45.75 22.35
N ALA A 49 7.34 -46.61 21.41
CA ALA A 49 7.47 -48.04 21.65
C ALA A 49 8.91 -48.48 21.46
N HIS A 50 9.41 -49.33 22.36
CA HIS A 50 10.65 -50.05 22.17
C HIS A 50 10.29 -51.45 21.67
N TYR A 51 10.82 -51.84 20.52
CA TYR A 51 10.54 -53.13 19.89
C TYR A 51 11.65 -54.11 20.24
N TYR A 52 11.26 -55.33 20.62
CA TYR A 52 12.16 -56.45 20.87
C TYR A 52 11.75 -57.58 19.91
N GLY A 53 12.48 -57.74 18.80
CA GLY A 53 12.15 -58.72 17.75
C GLY A 53 10.92 -58.37 16.90
N ASP A 54 10.34 -59.38 16.23
CA ASP A 54 9.30 -59.19 15.20
C ASP A 54 7.86 -59.06 15.75
N SER A 55 7.62 -59.38 17.03
CA SER A 55 6.25 -59.38 17.59
C SER A 55 6.11 -58.81 19.00
N GLU A 56 7.20 -58.49 19.70
CA GLU A 56 7.11 -57.93 21.05
C GLU A 56 7.52 -56.46 21.07
N ARG A 57 6.74 -55.64 21.80
CA ARG A 57 7.08 -54.23 22.01
C ARG A 57 6.61 -53.75 23.38
N THR A 58 7.44 -52.93 24.02
CA THR A 58 7.05 -52.17 25.21
C THR A 58 6.62 -50.78 24.80
N LEU A 59 5.35 -50.42 25.06
CA LEU A 59 4.82 -49.09 24.78
C LEU A 59 4.92 -48.19 26.01
N TYR A 60 5.66 -47.10 25.87
CA TYR A 60 5.81 -46.07 26.89
C TYR A 60 4.84 -44.92 26.62
N LYS A 61 4.16 -44.46 27.68
CA LYS A 61 3.37 -43.23 27.67
C LYS A 61 3.99 -42.26 28.66
N ALA A 62 4.51 -41.16 28.14
CA ALA A 62 5.20 -40.17 28.94
C ALA A 62 4.47 -38.82 28.89
N TYR A 63 4.52 -38.11 30.01
CA TYR A 63 3.91 -36.81 30.22
C TYR A 63 5.02 -35.84 30.59
N GLY A 64 5.06 -34.70 29.92
CA GLY A 64 6.15 -33.75 30.11
C GLY A 64 5.82 -32.38 29.56
N ILE A 65 6.72 -31.44 29.83
CA ILE A 65 6.62 -30.07 29.31
C ILE A 65 7.46 -29.99 28.03
N LYS A 66 6.81 -29.66 26.92
CA LYS A 66 7.50 -29.38 25.65
C LYS A 66 7.74 -27.89 25.54
N PHE A 67 9.00 -27.48 25.51
CA PHE A 67 9.38 -26.10 25.20
C PHE A 67 9.52 -25.92 23.69
N LEU A 68 8.82 -24.94 23.13
CA LEU A 68 8.98 -24.51 21.74
C LEU A 68 9.69 -23.15 21.74
N VAL A 69 10.99 -23.16 21.44
CA VAL A 69 11.76 -21.92 21.35
C VAL A 69 11.59 -21.34 19.94
N MET A 70 11.09 -20.12 19.85
CA MET A 70 10.84 -19.41 18.59
C MET A 70 11.59 -18.09 18.60
N ALA A 71 12.47 -17.88 17.63
CA ALA A 71 13.14 -16.60 17.41
C ALA A 71 12.42 -15.82 16.31
N GLN A 72 11.97 -14.61 16.62
CA GLN A 72 11.34 -13.70 15.67
C GLN A 72 12.15 -12.42 15.59
N GLY A 73 12.37 -11.92 14.38
CA GLY A 73 13.17 -10.73 14.14
C GLY A 73 12.48 -9.75 13.21
N ARG A 74 12.44 -8.48 13.59
CA ARG A 74 12.15 -7.34 12.71
C ARG A 74 13.30 -6.37 12.81
N GLY A 75 13.94 -6.10 11.68
CA GLY A 75 15.06 -5.17 11.56
C GLY A 75 14.69 -4.05 10.61
N GLY A 76 14.70 -2.81 11.10
CA GLY A 76 14.57 -1.61 10.28
C GLY A 76 15.94 -0.96 10.09
N LYS A 77 16.26 -0.55 8.86
CA LYS A 77 17.35 0.37 8.57
C LYS A 77 16.88 1.39 7.54
N PHE A 78 17.31 2.61 7.70
CA PHE A 78 17.04 3.72 6.83
C PHE A 78 17.55 3.39 5.42
N SER A 79 16.65 3.55 4.46
CA SER A 79 16.94 3.40 3.05
C SER A 79 16.25 4.50 2.27
N ILE A 80 16.98 5.10 1.33
CA ILE A 80 16.49 6.21 0.52
C ILE A 80 15.35 5.79 -0.42
N VAL A 81 15.33 4.53 -0.87
CA VAL A 81 14.32 4.01 -1.80
C VAL A 81 12.90 4.06 -1.19
N PRO A 82 12.62 3.44 -0.02
CA PRO A 82 11.30 3.54 0.61
C PRO A 82 10.96 4.96 1.08
N LEU A 83 11.96 5.79 1.41
CA LEU A 83 11.73 7.20 1.72
C LEU A 83 11.16 7.95 0.50
N LEU A 84 11.81 7.83 -0.65
CA LEU A 84 11.37 8.48 -1.90
C LEU A 84 10.00 7.98 -2.33
N LEU A 85 9.71 6.69 -2.18
CA LEU A 85 8.38 6.13 -2.48
C LEU A 85 7.29 6.72 -1.59
N ASN A 86 7.54 6.88 -0.29
CA ASN A 86 6.59 7.50 0.64
C ASN A 86 6.37 8.99 0.34
N ILE A 87 7.44 9.72 0.00
CA ILE A 87 7.33 11.13 -0.43
C ILE A 87 6.54 11.24 -1.73
N GLY A 88 6.84 10.40 -2.72
CA GLY A 88 6.12 10.37 -4.00
C GLY A 88 4.64 10.08 -3.82
N SER A 89 4.30 9.13 -2.94
CA SER A 89 2.90 8.84 -2.57
C SER A 89 2.23 10.04 -1.91
N GLY A 90 2.92 10.73 -0.98
CA GLY A 90 2.41 11.94 -0.33
C GLY A 90 2.14 13.07 -1.32
N LEU A 91 3.05 13.33 -2.26
CA LEU A 91 2.86 14.34 -3.30
C LEU A 91 1.70 13.99 -4.25
N GLY A 92 1.55 12.71 -4.60
CA GLY A 92 0.40 12.24 -5.39
C GLY A 92 -0.94 12.50 -4.70
N LEU A 93 -1.02 12.29 -3.38
CA LEU A 93 -2.23 12.56 -2.60
C LEU A 93 -2.59 14.06 -2.59
N LEU A 94 -1.60 14.95 -2.53
CA LEU A 94 -1.83 16.40 -2.62
C LEU A 94 -2.43 16.80 -3.97
N ALA A 95 -2.00 16.19 -5.08
CA ALA A 95 -2.57 16.45 -6.39
C ALA A 95 -4.05 15.99 -6.49
N VAL A 96 -4.40 14.87 -5.85
CA VAL A 96 -5.81 14.44 -5.79
C VAL A 96 -6.65 15.37 -4.91
N ALA A 97 -6.07 15.86 -3.81
CA ALA A 97 -6.76 16.77 -2.90
C ALA A 97 -7.14 18.11 -3.57
N THR A 98 -6.31 18.63 -4.48
CA THR A 98 -6.64 19.87 -5.21
C THR A 98 -7.78 19.66 -6.20
N ILE A 99 -7.82 18.52 -6.89
CA ILE A 99 -8.94 18.16 -7.78
C ILE A 99 -10.24 18.06 -6.99
N LEU A 100 -10.21 17.42 -5.81
CA LEU A 100 -11.38 17.33 -4.94
C LEU A 100 -11.79 18.71 -4.41
N CYS A 101 -10.84 19.54 -3.98
CA CYS A 101 -11.12 20.91 -3.57
C CYS A 101 -11.82 21.70 -4.69
N ASP A 102 -11.35 21.55 -5.93
CA ASP A 102 -11.95 22.21 -7.08
C ASP A 102 -13.38 21.75 -7.35
N ILE A 103 -13.67 20.45 -7.22
CA ILE A 103 -15.02 19.92 -7.34
C ILE A 103 -15.92 20.50 -6.24
N VAL A 104 -15.45 20.53 -5.00
CA VAL A 104 -16.23 21.08 -3.88
C VAL A 104 -16.54 22.57 -4.11
N VAL A 105 -15.56 23.37 -4.52
CA VAL A 105 -15.76 24.81 -4.75
C VAL A 105 -16.69 25.08 -5.93
N LEU A 106 -16.59 24.31 -7.01
CA LEU A 106 -17.41 24.52 -8.21
C LEU A 106 -18.85 24.03 -8.07
N TYR A 107 -19.11 22.98 -7.28
CA TYR A 107 -20.42 22.34 -7.23
C TYR A 107 -21.18 22.53 -5.92
N VAL A 108 -20.48 22.68 -4.79
CA VAL A 108 -21.11 22.65 -3.44
C VAL A 108 -21.23 24.05 -2.83
N LEU A 109 -20.26 24.95 -3.06
CA LEU A 109 -20.28 26.27 -2.43
C LEU A 109 -21.34 27.20 -3.03
N LYS A 110 -22.03 27.96 -2.16
CA LYS A 110 -23.06 28.94 -2.56
C LYS A 110 -22.52 30.06 -3.46
N LYS A 111 -21.22 30.40 -3.37
CA LYS A 111 -20.55 31.41 -4.21
C LYS A 111 -19.86 30.82 -5.45
N LYS A 112 -20.27 29.64 -5.92
CA LYS A 112 -19.66 28.93 -7.06
C LYS A 112 -19.54 29.76 -8.35
N GLU A 113 -20.53 30.60 -8.66
CA GLU A 113 -20.54 31.39 -9.90
C GLU A 113 -19.40 32.42 -9.94
N VAL A 114 -19.07 33.01 -8.78
CA VAL A 114 -17.92 33.94 -8.65
C VAL A 114 -16.60 33.20 -8.87
N TYR A 115 -16.45 32.01 -8.30
CA TYR A 115 -15.23 31.21 -8.49
C TYR A 115 -15.11 30.67 -9.93
N LYS A 116 -16.23 30.29 -10.55
CA LYS A 116 -16.30 29.81 -11.93
C LYS A 116 -15.89 30.90 -12.93
N ALA A 117 -16.33 32.13 -12.73
CA ALA A 117 -15.99 33.28 -13.58
C ALA A 117 -14.51 33.67 -13.52
N ILE A 118 -13.83 33.42 -12.38
CA ILE A 118 -12.40 33.71 -12.23
C ILE A 118 -11.54 32.55 -12.76
N LYS A 119 -12.03 31.30 -12.63
CA LYS A 119 -11.28 30.10 -13.01
C LYS A 119 -11.35 29.78 -14.52
N PHE A 120 -12.49 30.03 -15.16
CA PHE A 120 -12.72 29.68 -16.56
C PHE A 120 -12.93 30.92 -17.41
N GLU A 121 -12.10 31.11 -18.43
CA GLU A 121 -12.34 32.07 -19.50
C GLU A 121 -13.20 31.39 -20.57
N SER A 122 -14.38 31.95 -20.88
CA SER A 122 -15.25 31.41 -21.93
C SER A 122 -14.78 31.88 -23.30
N VAL A 123 -14.31 30.95 -24.15
CA VAL A 123 -13.98 31.25 -25.55
C VAL A 123 -15.17 30.87 -26.43
N VAL A 124 -15.65 31.82 -27.24
CA VAL A 124 -16.67 31.56 -28.26
C VAL A 124 -15.95 31.10 -29.52
N GLU A 125 -16.09 29.83 -29.90
CA GLU A 125 -15.71 29.36 -31.24
C GLU A 125 -16.69 29.96 -32.25
N ASN A 126 -16.32 31.13 -32.79
CA ASN A 126 -16.92 31.60 -34.02
C ASN A 126 -16.42 30.66 -35.13
N ASN A 127 -17.34 29.99 -35.82
CA ASN A 127 -17.03 29.25 -37.05
C ASN A 127 -16.19 30.17 -37.96
N VAL A 128 -14.95 29.76 -38.18
CA VAL A 128 -13.93 30.56 -38.87
C VAL A 128 -14.34 30.75 -40.32
N ASN A 129 -14.91 31.90 -40.64
CA ASN A 129 -14.70 32.54 -41.93
C ASN A 129 -13.46 33.42 -41.76
N GLU A 130 -12.31 32.85 -42.15
CA GLU A 130 -10.96 33.37 -42.43
C GLU A 130 -10.33 34.59 -41.71
N GLU A 131 -11.00 35.32 -40.81
CA GLU A 131 -10.35 36.31 -39.93
C GLU A 131 -10.92 36.23 -38.50
N GLY A 132 -10.43 35.27 -37.70
CA GLY A 132 -10.87 35.07 -36.31
C GLY A 132 -10.04 35.89 -35.33
N TYR A 133 -10.61 36.97 -34.78
CA TYR A 133 -10.08 37.66 -33.60
C TYR A 133 -10.61 37.00 -32.32
N ILE A 134 -9.74 36.72 -31.34
CA ILE A 134 -10.16 36.27 -30.01
C ILE A 134 -10.55 37.50 -29.20
N LEU A 135 -11.84 37.69 -28.96
CA LEU A 135 -12.37 38.80 -28.17
C LEU A 135 -12.36 38.44 -26.67
N CYS A 136 -11.29 38.79 -25.96
CA CYS A 136 -11.26 38.72 -24.50
C CYS A 136 -12.15 39.83 -23.92
N ARG A 137 -13.18 39.48 -23.15
CA ARG A 137 -14.12 40.47 -22.61
C ARG A 137 -13.53 41.13 -21.37
N GLY A 138 -12.78 42.23 -21.56
CA GLY A 138 -12.39 43.13 -20.47
C GLY A 138 -11.01 43.78 -20.54
N LYS A 139 -10.15 43.45 -21.50
CA LYS A 139 -8.88 44.16 -21.76
C LYS A 139 -8.59 44.19 -23.25
N SER A 140 -8.01 45.32 -23.70
CA SER A 140 -7.67 45.72 -25.08
C SER A 140 -7.41 44.59 -26.08
N LEU A 141 -7.90 44.76 -27.32
CA LEU A 141 -7.60 43.93 -28.50
C LEU A 141 -6.09 43.57 -28.54
N ILE A 142 -5.76 42.28 -28.45
CA ILE A 142 -4.41 41.79 -28.71
C ILE A 142 -4.48 41.11 -30.08
N SER A 143 -3.88 41.72 -31.09
CA SER A 143 -3.73 41.11 -32.41
C SER A 143 -2.63 40.06 -32.34
N LEU A 144 -3.00 38.78 -32.36
CA LEU A 144 -2.07 37.65 -32.41
C LEU A 144 -2.14 37.03 -33.79
N HIS A 145 -1.10 37.27 -34.59
CA HIS A 145 -0.97 36.69 -35.92
C HIS A 145 -0.54 35.22 -35.78
N VAL A 146 -1.48 34.29 -35.90
CA VAL A 146 -1.21 32.85 -35.84
C VAL A 146 -0.65 32.40 -37.20
N GLN A 147 0.63 32.04 -37.25
CA GLN A 147 1.25 31.39 -38.41
C GLN A 147 0.90 29.89 -38.39
N LYS A 148 0.25 29.39 -39.46
CA LYS A 148 -0.21 28.01 -39.60
C LYS A 148 0.97 27.09 -39.96
N GLY A 149 1.42 26.27 -39.02
CA GLY A 149 2.35 25.16 -39.30
C GLY A 149 1.60 23.95 -39.86
N GLU A 150 1.94 23.54 -41.09
CA GLU A 150 1.41 22.33 -41.72
C GLU A 150 1.85 21.05 -41.00
N GLY A 151 0.87 20.31 -40.47
CA GLY A 151 1.05 18.98 -39.87
C GLY A 151 0.18 17.95 -40.56
N ASN A 152 0.80 17.19 -41.46
CA ASN A 152 0.24 16.20 -42.38
C ASN A 152 -0.60 15.09 -41.68
N LYS A 153 -1.81 14.80 -42.17
CA LYS A 153 -2.56 13.56 -41.84
C LYS A 153 -3.07 12.90 -43.12
N LYS A 154 -2.32 11.90 -43.60
CA LYS A 154 -2.73 10.94 -44.63
C LYS A 154 -3.94 10.12 -44.15
N LYS A 155 -4.97 9.98 -44.99
CA LYS A 155 -5.94 8.87 -44.94
C LYS A 155 -6.24 8.37 -46.35
N HIS A 156 -5.99 7.08 -46.55
CA HIS A 156 -6.29 6.26 -47.72
C HIS A 156 -7.80 5.99 -47.86
N ILE A 157 -8.34 6.08 -49.08
CA ILE A 157 -9.41 5.26 -49.70
C ILE A 157 -9.15 5.40 -51.23
N GLY A 158 -8.84 4.36 -52.03
CA GLY A 158 -9.69 3.24 -52.43
C GLY A 158 -10.11 3.47 -53.89
N ASN A 159 -9.47 2.78 -54.85
CA ASN A 159 -9.70 2.92 -56.29
C ASN A 159 -10.61 1.79 -56.78
N GLY A 160 -11.62 2.11 -57.60
CA GLY A 160 -12.56 1.16 -58.17
C GLY A 160 -13.42 1.79 -59.28
N ASN A 161 -12.99 1.56 -60.51
CA ASN A 161 -13.70 1.49 -61.80
C ASN A 161 -14.62 2.65 -62.25
N HIS A 162 -14.23 3.27 -63.36
CA HIS A 162 -14.97 3.10 -64.62
C HIS A 162 -14.02 3.23 -65.83
#